data_AF-A0A8S0G4K2-F1
#
_entry.id   AF-A0A8S0G4K2-F1
#
_cell.length_a   1.000
_cell.length_b   1.000
_cell.length_c   1.000
_cell.angle_alpha   90.00
_cell.angle_beta   90.00
_cell.angle_gamma   90.00
#
_symmetry.space_group_name_H-M   'P 1'
#
loop_
_entity.id
_entity.type
_entity.pdbx_description
1 polymer ?
#
loop_
_entity_poly.entity_id
_entity_poly.type
_entity_poly.pdbx_seq_one_letter_code
_entity_poly.pdbx_strand_id
1 'polypeptide(L)'
;MIWKSPLIPGDPIVWRKNLSETTKDKIYDFFMNYGKTPEEKAVLERLGWAPFRASSDLQLVPIRQLALFKEMQSVKDNKGLNEQDKLAKTTAIQAQLDDLDRLNNALSAMSSVSKAVQ
;
A
#
# COMPACT_ATOMS: atom_id res chain seq x y z
N MET A 1 1.76 -18.95 21.16
CA MET A 1 2.19 -17.81 20.30
C MET A 1 3.17 -16.96 21.11
N ILE A 2 4.41 -16.76 20.64
CA ILE A 2 5.48 -16.08 21.41
C ILE A 2 5.85 -14.68 20.87
N TRP A 3 5.39 -14.34 19.66
CA TRP A 3 5.56 -13.03 19.05
C TRP A 3 4.44 -12.79 18.03
N LYS A 4 4.07 -11.52 17.83
CA LYS A 4 3.07 -11.08 16.86
C LYS A 4 3.53 -9.76 16.23
N SER A 5 3.45 -9.66 14.90
CA SER A 5 3.78 -8.43 14.18
C SER A 5 2.74 -7.34 14.41
N PRO A 6 3.07 -6.07 14.10
CA PRO A 6 2.08 -5.04 13.86
C PRO A 6 1.07 -5.44 12.77
N LEU A 7 -0.04 -4.70 12.70
CA LEU A 7 -1.07 -4.91 11.68
C LEU A 7 -0.51 -4.65 10.27
N ILE A 8 -0.75 -5.58 9.35
CA ILE A 8 -0.39 -5.47 7.94
C ILE A 8 -1.68 -5.17 7.14
N PRO A 9 -1.67 -4.23 6.19
CA PRO A 9 -2.79 -4.01 5.29
C PRO A 9 -3.19 -5.28 4.53
N GLY A 10 -4.45 -5.39 4.12
CA GLY A 10 -4.90 -6.50 3.29
C GLY A 10 -4.24 -6.52 1.90
N ASP A 11 -4.26 -7.69 1.26
CA ASP A 11 -3.56 -7.89 -0.02
C ASP A 11 -4.15 -7.04 -1.17
N PRO A 12 -3.30 -6.45 -2.04
CA PRO A 12 -3.74 -5.80 -3.28
C PRO A 12 -4.16 -6.80 -4.36
N ILE A 13 -5.11 -6.39 -5.20
CA ILE A 13 -5.26 -6.95 -6.56
C ILE A 13 -4.73 -5.91 -7.55
N VAL A 14 -3.81 -6.33 -8.44
CA VAL A 14 -3.06 -5.44 -9.33
C VAL A 14 -3.28 -5.85 -10.78
N TRP A 15 -3.34 -4.85 -11.67
CA TRP A 15 -3.29 -5.06 -13.12
C TRP A 15 -2.12 -4.30 -13.75
N ARG A 16 -1.77 -4.65 -14.99
CA ARG A 16 -0.80 -3.90 -15.79
C ARG A 16 -1.40 -2.60 -16.32
N LYS A 17 -0.64 -1.50 -16.28
CA LYS A 17 -1.13 -0.15 -16.64
C LYS A 17 -1.49 0.02 -18.13
N ASN A 18 -0.88 -0.78 -19.00
CA ASN A 18 -1.08 -0.76 -20.46
C ASN A 18 -2.28 -1.60 -20.93
N LEU A 19 -3.24 -1.92 -20.06
CA LEU A 19 -4.56 -2.42 -20.48
C LEU A 19 -5.36 -1.28 -21.14
N SER A 20 -6.26 -1.64 -22.06
CA SER A 20 -7.23 -0.67 -22.60
C SER A 20 -8.15 -0.17 -21.50
N GLU A 21 -8.65 1.06 -21.61
CA GLU A 21 -9.60 1.64 -20.64
C GLU A 21 -10.86 0.76 -20.52
N THR A 22 -11.41 0.30 -21.64
CA THR A 22 -12.56 -0.63 -21.63
C THR A 22 -12.28 -1.93 -20.87
N THR A 23 -11.05 -2.44 -20.91
CA THR A 23 -10.68 -3.63 -20.13
C THR A 23 -10.57 -3.31 -18.64
N LYS A 24 -9.99 -2.15 -18.27
CA LYS A 24 -9.89 -1.72 -16.87
C LYS A 24 -11.28 -1.53 -16.26
N ASP A 25 -12.20 -0.88 -16.98
CA ASP A 25 -13.56 -0.64 -16.52
C ASP A 25 -14.31 -1.95 -16.24
N LYS A 26 -14.23 -2.93 -17.15
CA LYS A 26 -14.86 -4.24 -16.97
C LYS A 26 -14.28 -5.01 -15.78
N ILE A 27 -12.96 -4.97 -15.60
CA ILE A 27 -12.31 -5.64 -14.47
C ILE A 27 -12.71 -4.95 -13.16
N TYR A 28 -12.67 -3.62 -13.12
CA TYR A 28 -13.03 -2.84 -11.95
C TYR A 28 -14.50 -3.08 -11.55
N ASP A 29 -15.41 -3.02 -12.51
CA ASP A 29 -16.85 -3.26 -12.30
C ASP A 29 -17.12 -4.66 -11.74
N PHE A 30 -16.44 -5.69 -12.28
CA PHE A 30 -16.53 -7.04 -11.75
C PHE A 30 -16.15 -7.10 -10.26
N PHE A 31 -14.96 -6.62 -9.88
CA PHE A 31 -14.50 -6.69 -8.49
C PHE A 31 -15.38 -5.87 -7.53
N MET A 32 -15.91 -4.73 -7.96
CA MET A 32 -16.75 -3.89 -7.11
C MET A 32 -18.18 -4.43 -6.94
N ASN A 33 -18.63 -5.32 -7.82
CA ASN A 33 -19.98 -5.89 -7.76
C ASN A 33 -20.01 -7.38 -7.36
N TYR A 34 -18.87 -8.05 -7.25
CA TYR A 34 -18.78 -9.47 -6.91
C TYR A 34 -19.15 -9.75 -5.45
N GLY A 35 -19.91 -10.83 -5.19
CA GLY A 35 -20.34 -11.23 -3.85
C GLY A 35 -21.79 -10.84 -3.54
N LYS A 36 -22.61 -10.55 -4.55
CA LYS A 36 -24.03 -10.21 -4.38
C LYS A 36 -24.90 -11.46 -4.29
N THR A 37 -24.56 -12.51 -5.02
CA THR A 37 -25.31 -13.77 -5.04
C THR A 37 -24.82 -14.77 -3.98
N PRO A 38 -25.64 -15.74 -3.55
CA PRO A 38 -25.19 -16.80 -2.64
C PRO A 38 -24.00 -17.60 -3.18
N GLU A 39 -23.96 -17.84 -4.49
CA GLU A 39 -22.89 -18.58 -5.15
C GLU A 39 -21.56 -17.83 -5.08
N GLU A 40 -21.56 -16.54 -5.37
CA GLU A 40 -20.36 -15.69 -5.27
C GLU A 40 -19.87 -15.55 -3.83
N LYS A 41 -20.80 -15.48 -2.86
CA LYS A 41 -20.45 -15.44 -1.43
C LYS A 41 -19.77 -16.73 -0.97
N ALA A 42 -20.23 -17.89 -1.44
CA ALA A 42 -19.58 -19.16 -1.14
C ALA A 42 -18.15 -19.23 -1.71
N VAL A 43 -17.92 -18.63 -2.90
CA VAL A 43 -16.57 -18.51 -3.47
C VAL A 43 -15.68 -17.62 -2.60
N LEU A 44 -16.18 -16.45 -2.17
CA LEU A 44 -15.44 -15.54 -1.29
C LEU A 44 -15.13 -16.18 0.08
N GLU A 45 -16.08 -16.87 0.69
CA GLU A 45 -15.90 -17.57 1.96
C GLU A 45 -14.82 -18.65 1.87
N ARG A 46 -14.81 -19.42 0.77
CA ARG A 46 -13.77 -20.42 0.53
C ARG A 46 -12.37 -19.81 0.40
N LEU A 47 -12.27 -18.58 -0.08
CA LEU A 47 -11.03 -17.80 -0.14
C LEU A 47 -10.69 -17.13 1.21
N GLY A 48 -11.59 -17.16 2.19
CA GLY A 48 -11.46 -16.41 3.44
C GLY A 48 -11.60 -14.90 3.24
N TRP A 49 -12.25 -14.47 2.16
CA TRP A 49 -12.38 -13.08 1.76
C TRP A 49 -13.79 -12.55 1.98
N ALA A 50 -13.89 -11.25 2.23
CA ALA A 50 -15.13 -10.49 2.12
C ALA A 50 -15.22 -9.84 0.71
N PRO A 51 -16.33 -9.16 0.36
CA PRO A 51 -16.37 -8.36 -0.85
C PRO A 51 -15.23 -7.35 -0.93
N PHE A 52 -14.80 -7.06 -2.16
CA PHE A 52 -13.61 -6.26 -2.41
C PHE A 52 -13.82 -4.78 -2.05
N ARG A 53 -12.72 -4.11 -1.70
CA ARG A 53 -12.70 -2.67 -1.41
C ARG A 53 -11.92 -1.95 -2.52
N ALA A 54 -12.45 -0.82 -3.00
CA ALA A 54 -11.71 0.05 -3.89
C ALA A 54 -10.41 0.51 -3.21
N SER A 55 -9.30 0.39 -3.94
CA SER A 55 -7.97 0.71 -3.42
C SER A 55 -7.08 1.34 -4.50
N SER A 56 -5.90 1.80 -4.10
CA SER A 56 -4.88 2.40 -4.96
C SER A 56 -3.49 2.11 -4.39
N ASP A 57 -2.44 2.55 -5.10
CA ASP A 57 -1.05 2.46 -4.64
C ASP A 57 -0.81 3.11 -3.26
N LEU A 58 -1.73 3.96 -2.79
CA LEU A 58 -1.69 4.57 -1.45
C LEU A 58 -1.70 3.54 -0.32
N GLN A 59 -2.30 2.36 -0.52
CA GLN A 59 -2.29 1.33 0.52
C GLN A 59 -0.88 0.74 0.77
N LEU A 60 0.06 0.97 -0.15
CA LEU A 60 1.44 0.48 -0.05
C LEU A 60 2.33 1.40 0.79
N VAL A 61 1.83 2.56 1.24
CA VAL A 61 2.61 3.54 2.01
C VAL A 61 3.24 2.92 3.27
N PRO A 62 2.51 2.19 4.13
CA PRO A 62 3.11 1.57 5.32
C PRO A 62 4.18 0.53 4.99
N ILE A 63 4.02 -0.19 3.88
CA ILE A 63 4.98 -1.20 3.43
C ILE A 63 6.27 -0.54 2.93
N ARG A 64 6.16 0.59 2.21
CA ARG A 64 7.32 1.40 1.80
C ARG A 64 8.05 1.97 3.00
N GLN A 65 7.34 2.50 4.00
CA GLN A 65 7.95 2.97 5.24
C GLN A 65 8.72 1.84 5.96
N LEU A 66 8.12 0.66 6.09
CA LEU A 66 8.77 -0.50 6.70
C LEU A 66 10.05 -0.91 5.95
N ALA A 67 10.03 -0.92 4.61
CA ALA A 67 11.20 -1.21 3.79
C ALA A 67 12.32 -0.19 4.02
N LEU A 68 11.98 1.10 4.07
CA LEU A 68 12.92 2.19 4.33
C LEU A 68 13.48 2.14 5.75
N PHE A 69 12.68 1.82 6.77
CA PHE A 69 13.18 1.62 8.13
C PHE A 69 14.17 0.46 8.22
N LYS A 70 13.88 -0.65 7.53
CA LYS A 70 14.81 -1.78 7.44
C LYS A 70 16.12 -1.37 6.75
N GLU A 71 16.04 -0.60 5.67
CA GLU A 71 17.22 -0.09 4.96
C GLU A 71 18.03 0.88 5.84
N MET A 72 17.36 1.82 6.52
CA MET A 72 17.96 2.74 7.48
C MET A 72 18.75 1.98 8.56
N GLN A 73 18.14 0.97 9.17
CA GLN A 73 18.81 0.16 10.20
C GLN A 73 20.01 -0.62 9.61
N SER A 74 19.84 -1.17 8.41
CA SER A 74 20.91 -1.90 7.70
C SER A 74 22.11 -1.00 7.39
N VAL A 75 21.88 0.26 7.01
CA VAL A 75 22.95 1.25 6.76
C VAL A 75 23.67 1.61 8.06
N LYS A 76 22.92 1.84 9.16
CA LYS A 76 23.48 2.17 10.47
C LYS A 76 24.38 1.06 11.01
N ASP A 77 23.96 -0.19 10.85
CA ASP A 77 24.68 -1.37 11.36
C ASP A 77 25.84 -1.82 10.44
N ASN A 78 25.98 -1.23 9.25
CA ASN A 78 27.00 -1.61 8.29
C ASN A 78 28.39 -1.11 8.70
N LYS A 79 29.26 -2.05 9.12
CA LYS A 79 30.66 -1.77 9.52
C LYS A 79 31.60 -1.47 8.34
N GLY A 80 31.18 -1.75 7.11
CA GLY A 80 31.98 -1.52 5.90
C GLY A 80 31.78 -0.13 5.27
N LEU A 81 30.83 0.67 5.78
CA LEU A 81 30.62 2.04 5.33
C LEU A 81 31.37 3.03 6.23
N ASN A 82 32.02 4.02 5.61
CA ASN A 82 32.54 5.18 6.34
C ASN A 82 31.40 6.11 6.78
N GLU A 83 31.70 7.04 7.68
CA GLU A 83 30.70 7.96 8.24
C GLU A 83 30.06 8.88 7.20
N GLN A 84 30.81 9.29 6.17
CA GLN A 84 30.28 10.14 5.10
C GLN A 84 29.25 9.41 4.23
N ASP A 85 29.54 8.16 3.86
CA ASP A 85 28.62 7.31 3.09
C ASP A 85 27.39 6.93 3.90
N LYS A 86 27.56 6.67 5.20
CA LYS A 86 26.42 6.46 6.12
C LYS A 86 25.55 7.69 6.19
N LEU A 87 26.13 8.87 6.37
CA LEU A 87 25.38 10.12 6.42
C LEU A 87 24.60 10.34 5.12
N ALA A 88 25.26 10.23 3.96
CA ALA A 88 24.61 10.42 2.66
C ALA A 88 23.42 9.46 2.45
N LYS A 89 23.59 8.17 2.76
CA LYS A 89 22.54 7.16 2.62
C LYS A 89 21.39 7.38 3.61
N THR A 90 21.70 7.63 4.88
CA THR A 90 20.67 7.84 5.91
C THR A 90 19.87 9.11 5.65
N THR A 91 20.49 10.20 5.19
CA THR A 91 19.77 11.42 4.77
C THR A 91 18.83 11.17 3.59
N ALA A 92 19.27 10.41 2.58
CA ALA A 92 18.40 10.07 1.44
C ALA A 92 17.18 9.24 1.86
N ILE A 93 17.38 8.24 2.73
CA ILE A 93 16.28 7.41 3.26
C ILE A 93 15.35 8.26 4.14
N GLN A 94 15.91 9.15 4.97
CA GLN A 94 15.11 10.04 5.82
C GLN A 94 14.21 10.96 4.99
N ALA A 95 14.71 11.53 3.90
CA ALA A 95 13.90 12.37 3.02
C ALA A 95 12.68 11.61 2.46
N GLN A 96 12.87 10.34 2.05
CA GLN A 96 11.78 9.50 1.57
C GLN A 96 10.78 9.15 2.68
N LEU A 97 11.24 8.90 3.90
CA LEU A 97 10.37 8.68 5.06
C LEU A 97 9.54 9.93 5.38
N ASP A 98 10.16 11.10 5.40
CA ASP A 98 9.48 12.37 5.66
C ASP A 98 8.40 12.69 4.61
N ASP A 99 8.65 12.34 3.34
CA ASP A 99 7.65 12.45 2.26
C ASP A 99 6.44 11.55 2.52
N LEU A 100 6.67 10.29 2.91
CA LEU A 100 5.59 9.35 3.22
C LEU A 100 4.82 9.76 4.49
N ASP A 101 5.49 10.34 5.48
CA ASP A 101 4.86 10.87 6.68
C ASP A 101 3.99 12.09 6.36
N ARG A 102 4.47 13.01 5.52
CA ARG A 102 3.64 14.12 5.01
C ARG A 102 2.42 13.62 4.25
N LEU A 103 2.58 12.60 3.40
CA LEU A 103 1.46 11.99 2.69
C LEU A 103 0.43 11.38 3.66
N ASN A 104 0.87 10.62 4.66
CA ASN A 104 -0.02 10.05 5.67
C ASN A 104 -0.78 11.13 6.46
N ASN A 105 -0.10 12.22 6.82
CA ASN A 105 -0.73 13.35 7.50
C ASN A 105 -1.78 14.02 6.61
N ALA A 106 -1.48 14.21 5.32
CA ALA A 106 -2.44 14.74 4.36
C ALA A 106 -3.65 13.81 4.22
N LEU A 107 -3.44 12.50 4.09
CA LEU A 107 -4.52 11.51 3.98
C LEU A 107 -5.42 11.51 5.23
N SER A 108 -4.83 11.63 6.42
CA SER A 108 -5.57 11.65 7.68
C SER A 108 -6.34 12.96 7.91
N ALA A 109 -5.88 14.06 7.32
CA ALA A 109 -6.55 15.36 7.39
C ALA A 109 -7.71 15.51 6.38
N MET A 110 -7.87 14.59 5.42
CA MET A 110 -8.97 14.62 4.46
C MET A 110 -10.30 14.28 5.15
N SER A 111 -11.13 15.30 5.36
CA SER A 111 -12.49 15.15 5.90
C SER A 111 -13.54 14.82 4.83
N SER A 112 -13.24 15.07 3.55
CA SER A 112 -14.12 14.76 2.43
C SER A 112 -13.33 14.55 1.13
N VAL A 113 -13.91 13.81 0.19
CA VAL A 113 -13.36 13.63 -1.16
C VAL A 113 -14.14 14.53 -2.12
N SER A 114 -13.51 15.61 -2.57
CA SER A 114 -14.10 16.51 -3.57
C SER A 114 -14.10 15.85 -4.94
N LYS A 115 -15.27 15.67 -5.54
CA LYS A 115 -15.43 15.19 -6.92
C LYS A 115 -15.90 16.35 -7.79
N ALA A 116 -15.18 16.64 -8.87
CA ALA A 116 -15.60 17.65 -9.84
C ALA A 116 -16.91 17.20 -10.52
N VAL A 117 -17.89 18.10 -10.60
CA VAL A 117 -19.11 17.90 -11.39
C VAL A 117 -18.74 18.16 -12.85
N GLN A 118 -19.07 17.20 -13.72
CA GLN A 118 -18.91 17.34 -15.18
C GLN A 118 -20.00 18.25 -15.77
#